data_AF-A0A1C0VJT3-F1
#
_entry.id   AF-A0A1C0VJT3-F1
#
_cell.length_a   1.000
_cell.length_b   1.000
_cell.length_c   1.000
_cell.angle_alpha   90.00
_cell.angle_beta   90.00
_cell.angle_gamma   90.00
#
_symmetry.space_group_name_H-M   'P 1'
#
loop_
_entity.id
_entity.type
_entity.pdbx_description
1 polymer ?
#
loop_
_entity_poly.entity_id
_entity_poly.type
_entity_poly.pdbx_seq_one_letter_code
_entity_poly.pdbx_strand_id
1 'polypeptide(L)'
;MGAHRTDQVIIDFGNQFPAYREFGNEAISEIINEKKLGIYKISIAHLPKQKQKWLLRRLKHILDSNYHCYSLTKSAIDNALSLFSEFVSEHNCKGNIRNTINDLLILSTAIDREKKFLTNDNLLSRFAAEYYKAPVHKDDDQLLIDFSEKQVKRRENRESKGYINNGWSYALRNNRAFPKA
;
A
#
# COMPACT_ATOMS: atom_id res chain seq x y z
N MET A 1 7.61 14.08 19.36
CA MET A 1 6.31 14.80 19.25
C MET A 1 5.59 14.68 17.89
N GLY A 2 6.13 14.01 16.85
CA GLY A 2 5.45 13.90 15.54
C GLY A 2 4.51 12.71 15.35
N ALA A 3 4.77 11.56 16.02
CA ALA A 3 4.03 10.31 15.80
C ALA A 3 2.53 10.38 16.19
N HIS A 4 2.15 11.30 17.10
CA HIS A 4 0.77 11.45 17.56
C HIS A 4 -0.08 12.41 16.70
N ARG A 5 0.50 13.05 15.67
CA ARG A 5 -0.16 14.10 14.86
C ARG A 5 -0.34 13.76 13.38
N THR A 6 0.29 12.69 12.90
CA THR A 6 0.13 12.26 11.51
C THR A 6 -0.97 11.21 11.40
N ASP A 7 -1.63 11.14 10.25
CA ASP A 7 -2.60 10.10 9.97
C ASP A 7 -1.95 8.71 10.00
N GLN A 8 -2.75 7.68 10.32
CA GLN A 8 -2.28 6.32 10.55
C GLN A 8 -3.24 5.30 9.94
N VAL A 9 -2.68 4.25 9.36
CA VAL A 9 -3.36 3.00 9.04
C VAL A 9 -2.86 1.93 10.00
N ILE A 10 -3.79 1.32 10.73
CA ILE A 10 -3.50 0.22 11.65
C ILE A 10 -4.28 -0.98 11.17
N ILE A 11 -3.61 -2.11 10.96
CA ILE A 11 -4.26 -3.40 10.68
C ILE A 11 -3.93 -4.34 11.83
N ASP A 12 -4.97 -4.90 12.43
CA ASP A 12 -4.91 -5.92 13.47
C ASP A 12 -5.20 -7.28 12.86
N PHE A 13 -4.32 -8.25 13.12
CA PHE A 13 -4.44 -9.63 12.63
C PHE A 13 -4.91 -10.62 13.70
N GLY A 14 -5.56 -10.16 14.77
CA GLY A 14 -6.22 -11.02 15.76
C GLY A 14 -5.26 -12.01 16.42
N ASN A 15 -4.03 -11.57 16.73
CA ASN A 15 -2.91 -12.36 17.28
C ASN A 15 -2.29 -13.41 16.32
N GLN A 16 -2.79 -13.58 15.10
CA GLN A 16 -2.17 -14.50 14.12
C GLN A 16 -0.83 -13.95 13.61
N PHE A 17 -0.75 -12.63 13.48
CA PHE A 17 0.45 -11.90 13.03
C PHE A 17 0.64 -10.62 13.83
N PRO A 18 1.86 -10.05 13.86
CA PRO A 18 2.09 -8.73 14.42
C PRO A 18 1.25 -7.67 13.70
N ALA A 19 0.65 -6.76 14.48
CA ALA A 19 -0.13 -5.65 13.93
C ALA A 19 0.70 -4.79 12.97
N TYR A 20 0.12 -4.47 11.81
CA TYR A 20 0.73 -3.58 10.84
C TYR A 20 0.35 -2.13 11.14
N ARG A 21 1.33 -1.23 11.04
CA ARG A 21 1.15 0.21 11.28
C ARG A 21 1.91 0.99 10.22
N GLU A 22 1.17 1.83 9.51
CA GLU A 22 1.68 2.79 8.54
C GLU A 22 1.30 4.22 8.98
N PHE A 23 2.22 5.17 8.78
CA PHE A 23 2.07 6.55 9.23
C PHE A 23 2.21 7.50 8.06
N GLY A 24 1.37 8.51 8.00
CA GLY A 24 1.43 9.54 6.95
C GLY A 24 0.90 9.04 5.61
N ASN A 25 -0.04 8.10 5.59
CA ASN A 25 -0.69 7.60 4.39
C ASN A 25 -1.21 8.75 3.50
N GLU A 26 -1.98 9.66 4.10
CA GLU A 26 -2.49 10.84 3.41
C GLU A 26 -1.48 11.99 3.44
N ALA A 27 -0.76 12.21 4.54
CA ALA A 27 0.18 13.33 4.65
C ALA A 27 1.36 13.24 3.67
N ILE A 28 1.93 12.06 3.44
CA ILE A 28 3.01 11.85 2.46
C ILE A 28 2.47 11.99 1.03
N SER A 29 1.27 11.46 0.77
CA SER A 29 0.60 11.60 -0.52
C SER A 29 0.40 13.08 -0.87
N GLU A 30 -0.08 13.88 0.08
CA GLU A 30 -0.24 15.33 -0.06
C GLU A 30 1.10 16.04 -0.29
N ILE A 31 2.15 15.69 0.47
CA ILE A 31 3.49 16.27 0.31
C ILE A 31 4.04 16.02 -1.10
N ILE A 32 3.85 14.82 -1.65
CA ILE A 32 4.34 14.45 -2.98
C ILE A 32 3.50 15.16 -4.04
N ASN A 33 2.18 15.01 -3.99
CA ASN A 33 1.27 15.50 -5.03
C ASN A 33 1.25 17.03 -5.12
N GLU A 34 1.30 17.72 -3.98
CA GLU A 34 1.29 19.18 -3.92
C GLU A 34 2.70 19.79 -3.79
N LYS A 35 3.75 18.96 -3.94
CA LYS A 35 5.17 19.36 -3.91
C LYS A 35 5.54 20.18 -2.66
N LYS A 36 4.97 19.86 -1.49
CA LYS A 36 5.16 20.60 -0.21
C LYS A 36 6.49 20.29 0.48
N LEU A 37 7.61 20.57 -0.19
CA LEU A 37 8.97 20.32 0.32
C LEU A 37 9.23 20.98 1.69
N GLY A 38 8.67 22.16 1.92
CA GLY A 38 8.80 22.88 3.19
C GLY A 38 8.23 22.10 4.38
N ILE A 39 7.05 21.51 4.21
CA ILE A 39 6.39 20.70 5.25
C ILE A 39 7.22 19.44 5.55
N TYR A 40 7.69 18.77 4.51
CA TYR A 40 8.55 17.59 4.69
C TYR A 40 9.87 17.92 5.41
N LYS A 41 10.49 19.06 5.09
CA LYS A 41 11.71 19.51 5.77
C LYS A 41 11.49 19.70 7.27
N ILE A 42 10.34 20.24 7.67
CA ILE A 42 9.97 20.39 9.08
C ILE A 42 9.74 19.01 9.73
N SER A 43 9.05 18.09 9.05
CA SER A 43 8.71 16.77 9.60
C SER A 43 9.96 15.94 9.93
N ILE A 44 11.05 16.10 9.16
CA ILE A 44 12.32 15.37 9.37
C ILE A 44 13.35 16.15 10.20
N ALA A 45 13.04 17.38 10.64
CA ALA A 45 14.02 18.27 11.28
C ALA A 45 14.63 17.73 12.58
N HIS A 46 13.94 16.81 13.24
CA HIS A 46 14.37 16.13 14.46
C HIS A 46 15.43 15.04 14.22
N LEU A 47 15.66 14.64 12.96
CA LEU A 47 16.64 13.61 12.60
C LEU A 47 18.06 14.19 12.48
N PRO A 48 19.13 13.37 12.53
CA PRO A 48 20.49 13.85 12.27
C PRO A 48 20.64 14.48 10.87
N LYS A 49 21.51 15.49 10.74
CA LYS A 49 21.69 16.28 9.49
C LYS A 49 22.00 15.43 8.26
N GLN A 50 22.80 14.37 8.41
CA GLN A 50 23.12 13.45 7.32
C GLN A 50 21.87 12.71 6.81
N LYS A 51 21.02 12.22 7.73
CA LYS A 51 19.75 11.57 7.40
C LYS A 51 18.76 12.56 6.77
N GLN A 52 18.70 13.79 7.26
CA GLN A 52 17.90 14.86 6.63
C GLN A 52 18.33 15.09 5.18
N LYS A 53 19.63 15.24 4.92
CA LYS A 53 20.18 15.46 3.56
C LYS A 53 19.83 14.30 2.63
N TRP A 54 19.95 13.07 3.11
CA TRP A 54 19.61 11.87 2.34
C TRP A 54 18.11 11.82 1.99
N LEU A 55 17.23 12.03 2.97
CA LEU A 55 15.78 12.05 2.76
C LEU A 55 15.34 13.16 1.80
N LEU A 56 15.88 14.38 1.95
CA LEU A 56 15.57 15.49 1.07
C LEU A 56 16.02 15.24 -0.37
N ARG A 57 17.19 14.61 -0.58
CA ARG A 57 17.65 14.24 -1.92
C ARG A 57 16.69 13.26 -2.58
N ARG A 58 16.19 12.26 -1.84
CA ARG A 58 15.22 11.29 -2.36
C ARG A 58 13.87 11.91 -2.67
N LEU A 59 13.35 12.75 -1.77
CA LEU A 59 12.09 13.44 -2.03
C LEU A 59 12.20 14.34 -3.26
N LYS A 60 13.29 15.12 -3.39
CA LYS A 60 13.52 15.95 -4.58
C LYS A 60 13.46 15.12 -5.85
N HIS A 61 14.17 13.99 -5.89
CA HIS A 61 14.11 13.09 -7.04
C HIS A 61 12.68 12.64 -7.37
N ILE A 62 11.87 12.28 -6.37
CA ILE A 62 10.46 11.91 -6.57
C ILE A 62 9.65 13.08 -7.14
N LEU A 63 9.85 14.30 -6.61
CA LEU A 63 9.14 15.50 -7.05
C LEU A 63 9.54 15.95 -8.46
N ASP A 64 10.82 15.78 -8.82
CA ASP A 64 11.38 16.11 -10.13
C ASP A 64 10.89 15.13 -11.20
N SER A 65 10.72 13.85 -10.83
CA SER A 65 10.13 12.81 -11.70
C SER A 65 8.61 12.93 -11.87
N ASN A 66 7.97 13.91 -11.22
CA ASN A 66 6.55 14.22 -11.35
C ASN A 66 5.61 13.04 -11.06
N TYR A 67 6.01 12.15 -10.13
CA TYR A 67 5.18 11.04 -9.69
C TYR A 67 3.93 11.52 -8.95
N HIS A 68 2.82 10.80 -9.17
CA HIS A 68 1.63 10.93 -8.35
C HIS A 68 1.58 9.81 -7.30
N CYS A 69 1.31 10.17 -6.05
CA CYS A 69 1.23 9.25 -4.92
C CYS A 69 -0.22 9.06 -4.51
N TYR A 70 -0.70 7.81 -4.56
CA TYR A 70 -2.03 7.44 -4.10
C TYR A 70 -1.99 7.01 -2.63
N SER A 71 -2.84 7.63 -1.80
CA SER A 71 -3.07 7.17 -0.44
C SER A 71 -3.97 5.93 -0.43
N LEU A 72 -3.75 5.05 0.55
CA LEU A 72 -4.61 3.91 0.85
C LEU A 72 -6.03 4.38 1.15
N THR A 73 -7.00 3.77 0.48
CA THR A 73 -8.44 3.93 0.71
C THR A 73 -8.96 2.77 1.57
N LYS A 74 -10.16 2.90 2.12
CA LYS A 74 -10.84 1.77 2.79
C LYS A 74 -11.00 0.58 1.85
N SER A 75 -11.48 0.83 0.63
CA SER A 75 -11.63 -0.17 -0.44
C SER A 75 -10.31 -0.89 -0.75
N ALA A 76 -9.21 -0.16 -0.89
CA ALA A 76 -7.90 -0.77 -1.11
C ALA A 76 -7.46 -1.66 0.06
N ILE A 77 -7.74 -1.25 1.31
CA ILE A 77 -7.42 -2.05 2.50
C ILE A 77 -8.30 -3.30 2.59
N ASP A 78 -9.61 -3.17 2.34
CA ASP A 78 -10.55 -4.29 2.33
C ASP A 78 -10.14 -5.34 1.29
N ASN A 79 -9.78 -4.89 0.09
CA ASN A 79 -9.26 -5.75 -0.98
C ASN A 79 -7.93 -6.40 -0.57
N ALA A 80 -7.00 -5.65 0.04
CA ALA A 80 -5.72 -6.19 0.49
C ALA A 80 -5.89 -7.26 1.57
N LEU A 81 -6.82 -7.08 2.51
CA LEU A 81 -7.12 -8.08 3.53
C LEU A 81 -7.74 -9.35 2.94
N SER A 82 -8.63 -9.19 1.96
CA SER A 82 -9.21 -10.32 1.23
C SER A 82 -8.11 -11.10 0.49
N LEU A 83 -7.24 -10.40 -0.25
CA LEU A 83 -6.11 -11.02 -0.92
C LEU A 83 -5.13 -11.67 0.05
N PHE A 84 -4.88 -11.03 1.19
CA PHE A 84 -3.97 -11.57 2.19
C PHE A 84 -4.49 -12.87 2.81
N SER A 85 -5.81 -12.96 3.06
CA SER A 85 -6.43 -14.19 3.56
C SER A 85 -6.25 -15.36 2.59
N GLU A 86 -6.41 -15.12 1.29
CA GLU A 86 -6.19 -16.12 0.25
C GLU A 86 -4.70 -16.48 0.15
N PHE A 87 -3.83 -15.47 0.14
CA PHE A 87 -2.38 -15.65 0.03
C PHE A 87 -1.80 -16.50 1.16
N VAL A 88 -2.22 -16.28 2.41
CA VAL A 88 -1.73 -17.10 3.56
C VAL A 88 -2.30 -18.50 3.60
N SER A 89 -3.40 -18.77 2.90
CA SER A 89 -3.95 -20.12 2.78
C SER A 89 -3.10 -21.00 1.85
N GLU A 90 -2.39 -20.38 0.90
CA GLU A 90 -1.58 -21.05 -0.12
C GLU A 90 -0.06 -20.91 0.12
N HIS A 91 0.37 -19.92 0.91
CA HIS A 91 1.79 -19.57 1.10
C HIS A 91 2.16 -19.30 2.56
N ASN A 92 3.38 -19.71 2.97
CA ASN A 92 3.90 -19.45 4.31
C ASN A 92 4.55 -18.07 4.42
N CYS A 93 3.92 -17.16 5.17
CA CYS A 93 4.32 -15.75 5.26
C CYS A 93 5.09 -15.39 6.56
N LYS A 94 5.37 -16.37 7.43
CA LYS A 94 5.82 -16.11 8.83
C LYS A 94 7.12 -15.31 8.94
N GLY A 95 8.03 -15.39 7.96
CA GLY A 95 9.30 -14.68 7.98
C GLY A 95 9.26 -13.25 7.47
N ASN A 96 8.23 -12.85 6.72
CA ASN A 96 8.23 -11.56 6.01
C ASN A 96 6.84 -10.94 5.83
N ILE A 97 6.02 -11.03 6.87
CA ILE A 97 4.64 -10.56 6.88
C ILE A 97 4.49 -9.08 6.47
N ARG A 98 5.38 -8.20 6.95
CA ARG A 98 5.28 -6.76 6.67
C ARG A 98 5.47 -6.46 5.18
N ASN A 99 6.44 -7.11 4.53
CA ASN A 99 6.64 -6.92 3.09
C ASN A 99 5.45 -7.49 2.33
N THR A 100 4.98 -8.69 2.70
CA THR A 100 3.79 -9.31 2.08
C THR A 100 2.57 -8.38 2.13
N ILE A 101 2.29 -7.78 3.30
CA ILE A 101 1.21 -6.80 3.44
C ILE A 101 1.44 -5.55 2.61
N ASN A 102 2.67 -5.01 2.58
CA ASN A 102 2.96 -3.84 1.76
C ASN A 102 2.71 -4.14 0.28
N ASP A 103 3.17 -5.28 -0.20
CA ASP A 103 3.02 -5.71 -1.59
C ASP A 103 1.55 -5.86 -1.97
N LEU A 104 0.74 -6.48 -1.09
CA LEU A 104 -0.70 -6.63 -1.28
C LEU A 104 -1.46 -5.29 -1.17
N LEU A 105 -1.03 -4.37 -0.31
CA LEU A 105 -1.59 -3.02 -0.22
C LEU A 105 -1.30 -2.21 -1.49
N ILE A 106 -0.07 -2.30 -2.04
CA ILE A 106 0.30 -1.63 -3.30
C ILE A 106 -0.51 -2.23 -4.45
N LEU A 107 -0.57 -3.56 -4.55
CA LEU A 107 -1.38 -4.25 -5.57
C LEU A 107 -2.85 -3.83 -5.49
N SER A 108 -3.44 -3.85 -4.29
CA SER A 108 -4.85 -3.47 -4.08
C SER A 108 -5.09 -2.00 -4.38
N THR A 109 -4.12 -1.13 -4.14
CA THR A 109 -4.19 0.29 -4.53
C THR A 109 -4.15 0.45 -6.04
N ALA A 110 -3.32 -0.31 -6.75
CA ALA A 110 -3.28 -0.29 -8.21
C ALA A 110 -4.63 -0.73 -8.79
N ILE A 111 -5.25 -1.76 -8.22
CA ILE A 111 -6.59 -2.23 -8.61
C ILE A 111 -7.65 -1.18 -8.32
N ASP A 112 -7.71 -0.67 -7.09
CA ASP A 112 -8.69 0.35 -6.65
C ASP A 112 -8.63 1.63 -7.49
N ARG A 113 -7.47 1.93 -8.06
CA ARG A 113 -7.23 3.14 -8.87
C ARG A 113 -7.13 2.88 -10.38
N GLU A 114 -7.39 1.65 -10.81
CA GLU A 114 -7.32 1.21 -12.22
C GLU A 114 -5.98 1.61 -12.87
N LYS A 115 -4.88 1.30 -12.17
CA LYS A 115 -3.51 1.59 -12.60
C LYS A 115 -2.77 0.33 -12.98
N LYS A 116 -1.76 0.50 -13.84
CA LYS A 116 -0.81 -0.58 -14.11
C LYS A 116 0.04 -0.83 -12.87
N PHE A 117 0.24 -2.09 -12.55
CA PHE A 117 1.07 -2.54 -11.45
C PHE A 117 2.37 -3.11 -11.99
N LEU A 118 3.49 -2.57 -11.54
CA LEU A 118 4.84 -2.95 -11.96
C LEU A 118 5.55 -3.61 -10.77
N THR A 119 6.03 -4.84 -10.94
CA THR A 119 6.76 -5.57 -9.89
C THR A 119 7.85 -6.48 -10.45
N ASN A 120 8.88 -6.73 -9.66
CA ASN A 120 9.89 -7.76 -9.90
C ASN A 120 9.62 -9.05 -9.09
N ASP A 121 8.57 -9.05 -8.26
CA ASP A 121 8.20 -10.19 -7.45
C ASP A 121 7.38 -11.19 -8.28
N ASN A 122 8.03 -12.30 -8.65
CA ASN A 122 7.42 -13.37 -9.41
C ASN A 122 6.26 -14.06 -8.67
N LEU A 123 6.33 -14.18 -7.34
CA LEU A 123 5.29 -14.84 -6.54
C LEU A 123 4.04 -13.96 -6.51
N LEU A 124 4.21 -12.67 -6.17
CA LEU A 124 3.12 -11.70 -6.16
C LEU A 124 2.47 -11.57 -7.53
N SER A 125 3.27 -11.53 -8.60
CA SER A 125 2.76 -11.43 -9.96
C SER A 125 1.92 -12.66 -10.36
N ARG A 126 2.40 -13.88 -10.08
CA ARG A 126 1.64 -15.11 -10.34
C ARG A 126 0.34 -15.13 -9.56
N PHE A 127 0.39 -14.82 -8.27
CA PHE A 127 -0.79 -14.74 -7.43
C PHE A 127 -1.82 -13.72 -7.97
N ALA A 128 -1.37 -12.52 -8.33
CA ALA A 128 -2.24 -11.49 -8.89
C ALA A 128 -2.84 -11.90 -10.25
N ALA A 129 -2.05 -12.52 -11.12
CA ALA A 129 -2.49 -13.02 -12.43
C ALA A 129 -3.53 -14.14 -12.29
N GLU A 130 -3.31 -15.08 -11.38
CA GLU A 130 -4.25 -16.18 -11.12
C GLU A 130 -5.55 -15.69 -10.49
N TYR A 131 -5.45 -14.80 -9.49
CA TYR A 131 -6.61 -14.28 -8.77
C TYR A 131 -7.49 -13.40 -9.66
N TYR A 132 -6.88 -12.51 -10.44
CA TYR A 132 -7.59 -11.53 -11.25
C TYR A 132 -7.73 -11.92 -12.71
N LYS A 133 -7.13 -13.02 -13.19
CA LYS A 133 -7.08 -13.44 -14.61
C LYS A 133 -6.52 -12.37 -15.56
N ALA A 134 -5.73 -11.43 -15.04
CA ALA A 134 -5.23 -10.29 -15.79
C ALA A 134 -4.10 -10.68 -16.76
N PRO A 135 -3.98 -10.01 -17.92
CA PRO A 135 -2.84 -10.22 -18.81
C PRO A 135 -1.56 -9.77 -18.11
N VAL A 136 -0.57 -10.68 -18.04
CA VAL A 136 0.77 -10.36 -17.52
C VAL A 136 1.68 -10.10 -18.71
N HIS A 137 2.17 -8.87 -18.81
CA HIS A 137 3.20 -8.52 -19.79
C HIS A 137 4.57 -8.58 -19.10
N LYS A 138 5.51 -9.31 -19.69
CA LYS A 138 6.89 -9.40 -19.22
C LYS A 138 7.75 -8.50 -20.10
N ASP A 139 8.40 -7.51 -19.49
CA ASP A 139 9.33 -6.60 -20.16
C ASP A 139 10.57 -6.44 -19.28
N ASP A 140 11.75 -6.83 -19.79
CA ASP A 140 13.08 -6.66 -19.18
C ASP A 140 13.12 -6.78 -17.62
N ASP A 141 12.86 -8.00 -17.13
CA ASP A 141 12.82 -8.41 -15.71
C ASP A 141 11.71 -7.80 -14.83
N GLN A 142 10.86 -6.95 -15.41
CA GLN A 142 9.69 -6.38 -14.76
C GLN A 142 8.40 -7.04 -15.29
N LEU A 143 7.45 -7.25 -14.38
CA LEU A 143 6.13 -7.77 -14.71
C LEU A 143 5.11 -6.64 -14.56
N LEU A 144 4.42 -6.35 -15.66
CA LEU A 144 3.38 -5.34 -15.76
C LEU A 144 2.01 -6.02 -15.81
N ILE A 145 1.16 -5.71 -14.82
CA ILE A 145 -0.24 -6.13 -14.78
C ILE A 145 -1.10 -4.90 -15.02
N ASP A 146 -1.89 -4.92 -16.10
CA ASP A 146 -2.74 -3.78 -16.46
C ASP A 146 -4.16 -3.94 -15.94
N PHE A 147 -4.54 -3.13 -14.93
CA PHE A 147 -5.89 -3.07 -14.39
C PHE A 147 -6.76 -1.96 -15.03
N SER A 148 -6.24 -1.24 -16.04
CA SER A 148 -6.96 -0.17 -16.73
C SER A 148 -7.76 -0.65 -17.95
N GLU A 149 -7.46 -1.85 -18.45
CA GLU A 149 -8.21 -2.49 -19.53
C GLU A 149 -9.36 -3.36 -18.96
N LYS A 150 -10.54 -3.29 -19.60
CA LYS A 150 -11.87 -3.79 -19.16
C LYS A 150 -11.84 -4.92 -18.10
N GLN A 151 -12.57 -4.65 -17.01
CA GLN A 151 -12.87 -5.52 -15.86
C GLN A 151 -12.59 -6.99 -16.13
N VAL A 152 -11.40 -7.42 -15.71
CA VAL A 152 -11.14 -8.83 -15.60
C VAL A 152 -12.02 -9.34 -14.48
N LYS A 153 -12.96 -10.22 -14.83
CA LYS A 153 -13.92 -10.78 -13.87
C LYS A 153 -13.12 -11.34 -12.70
N ARG A 154 -13.24 -10.69 -11.53
CA ARG A 154 -12.86 -11.28 -10.23
C ARG A 154 -13.38 -12.71 -10.27
N ARG A 155 -12.55 -13.68 -9.91
CA ARG A 155 -13.00 -15.07 -9.76
C ARG A 155 -14.32 -15.02 -8.98
N GLU A 156 -15.42 -15.42 -9.62
CA GLU A 156 -16.72 -15.49 -8.94
C GLU A 156 -16.47 -16.29 -7.68
N ASN A 157 -16.79 -15.68 -6.52
CA ASN A 157 -16.72 -16.37 -5.24
C ASN A 157 -17.58 -17.62 -5.40
N ARG A 158 -16.95 -18.77 -5.67
CA ARG A 158 -17.58 -20.07 -5.45
C ARG A 158 -18.03 -20.01 -4.01
N GLU A 159 -19.35 -20.06 -3.80
CA GLU A 159 -20.03 -19.89 -2.53
C GLU A 159 -19.11 -20.23 -1.35
N SER A 160 -18.84 -19.20 -0.58
CA SER A 160 -17.91 -19.14 0.53
C SER A 160 -18.29 -20.16 1.61
N LYS A 161 -17.82 -21.40 1.45
CA LYS A 161 -17.53 -22.30 2.58
C LYS A 161 -16.31 -21.85 3.40
N GLY A 162 -15.71 -20.71 3.04
CA GLY A 162 -14.50 -20.19 3.64
C GLY A 162 -14.51 -18.67 3.83
N TYR A 163 -15.64 -18.06 4.23
CA TYR A 163 -15.53 -16.78 4.94
C TYR A 163 -14.83 -17.09 6.28
N ILE A 164 -13.50 -17.12 6.25
CA ILE A 164 -12.72 -17.20 7.47
C ILE A 164 -12.70 -15.77 8.00
N ASN A 165 -13.66 -15.47 8.87
CA ASN A 165 -13.54 -14.30 9.72
C ASN A 165 -12.33 -14.51 10.63
N ASN A 166 -11.15 -14.13 10.14
CA ASN A 166 -9.89 -14.25 10.88
C ASN A 166 -9.84 -13.32 12.10
N GLY A 167 -10.91 -12.55 12.38
CA GLY A 167 -10.91 -11.49 13.37
C GLY A 167 -10.04 -10.29 12.98
N TRP A 168 -9.63 -10.22 11.70
CA TRP A 168 -8.81 -9.13 11.20
C TRP A 168 -9.63 -7.87 11.06
N SER A 169 -9.04 -6.74 11.45
CA SER A 169 -9.69 -5.45 11.40
C SER A 169 -8.68 -4.36 11.08
N TYR A 170 -9.17 -3.19 10.71
CA TYR A 170 -8.30 -2.03 10.53
C TYR A 170 -8.95 -0.77 11.07
N ALA A 171 -8.09 0.20 11.38
CA ALA A 171 -8.47 1.54 11.78
C ALA A 171 -7.69 2.56 10.97
N LEU A 172 -8.42 3.52 10.41
CA LEU A 172 -7.85 4.74 9.85
C LEU A 172 -8.00 5.85 10.89
N ARG A 173 -6.87 6.42 11.31
CA ARG A 173 -6.86 7.55 12.25
C ARG A 173 -6.33 8.76 11.52
N ASN A 174 -7.13 9.81 11.42
CA ASN A 174 -6.67 11.09 10.93
C ASN A 174 -6.89 12.15 12.02
N ASN A 175 -5.80 12.50 12.72
CA ASN A 175 -5.80 13.53 13.75
C ASN A 175 -5.26 14.88 13.23
N ARG A 176 -5.21 15.06 11.90
CA ARG A 176 -4.72 16.31 11.30
C ARG A 176 -5.79 17.38 11.52
N ALA A 177 -5.53 18.31 12.42
CA ALA A 177 -6.37 19.48 12.61
C ALA A 177 -6.28 20.34 11.34
N PHE A 178 -7.40 20.48 10.62
CA PHE A 178 -7.50 21.50 9.59
C PHE A 178 -7.40 22.87 10.28
N PRO A 179 -6.53 23.79 9.83
CA PRO A 179 -6.68 25.18 10.19
C PRO A 179 -8.09 25.59 9.76
N LYS A 180 -8.89 26.15 10.68
CA LYS A 180 -10.12 26.83 10.29
C LYS A 180 -9.71 27.96 9.34
N ALA A 181 -10.34 27.99 8.16
CA ALA A 181 -10.23 29.11 7.23
C ALA A 181 -10.73 30.41 7.88
#